data_AF-A0A6M3J4D4-F1
#
_entry.id   AF-A0A6M3J4D4-F1
#
_cell.length_a   1.000
_cell.length_b   1.000
_cell.length_c   1.000
_cell.angle_alpha   90.00
_cell.angle_beta   90.00
_cell.angle_gamma   90.00
#
_symmetry.space_group_name_H-M   'P 1'
#
loop_
_entity.id
_entity.type
_entity.pdbx_description
1 polymer ?
#
loop_
_entity_poly.entity_id
_entity_poly.type
_entity_poly.pdbx_seq_one_letter_code
_entity_poly.pdbx_strand_id
1 'polypeptide(L)'
;MDGVSGSDGNTGLSPDKAFATIQKAVTISTGGDVIYINPKAYTMGTGFARYTEDVDITNTCTGSGVTEGNAGISIIGVTPLGVASDFMGPRWKHATTHCLHTKAAATHVENIGFFCEGATYGVQFQSDGATYTMSGGQGSSLYNCAIKGEGGVFANSSDSLQIVNCQFQAKYDGNVCGMIITLDGTNVARRPVVRGCHFLGGNGTAMDAAPIIWTGGVENGLIADNYFDTGTTVQINIATASTGLITRNFFAETALSTTFIVQNGMYCVANWDVTGIAEDA
;
A
#
# COMPACT_ATOMS: atom_id res chain seq x y z
N MET A 1 -13.77 11.52 10.75
CA MET A 1 -13.17 12.81 10.35
C MET A 1 -13.78 13.26 9.01
N ASP A 2 -13.79 14.57 8.76
CA ASP A 2 -14.45 15.18 7.61
C ASP A 2 -13.72 16.46 7.18
N GLY A 3 -13.03 16.42 6.04
CA GLY A 3 -12.27 17.54 5.50
C GLY A 3 -13.10 18.64 4.83
N VAL A 4 -14.44 18.57 4.87
CA VAL A 4 -15.36 19.59 4.35
C VAL A 4 -15.93 20.42 5.49
N SER A 5 -16.50 19.77 6.50
CA SER A 5 -17.20 20.45 7.62
C SER A 5 -16.58 20.21 8.99
N GLY A 6 -15.51 19.42 9.07
CA GLY A 6 -14.81 19.13 10.33
C GLY A 6 -14.01 20.32 10.86
N SER A 7 -13.59 20.19 12.12
CA SER A 7 -12.68 21.13 12.79
C SER A 7 -11.76 20.36 13.73
N ASP A 8 -10.48 20.68 13.74
CA ASP A 8 -9.51 20.04 14.64
C ASP A 8 -9.67 20.44 16.11
N GLY A 9 -10.54 21.41 16.40
CA GLY A 9 -11.02 21.71 17.74
C GLY A 9 -12.18 20.83 18.23
N ASN A 10 -12.72 19.96 17.38
CA ASN A 10 -13.79 19.03 17.77
C ASN A 10 -13.24 17.80 18.53
N THR A 11 -14.12 16.89 18.95
CA THR A 11 -13.74 15.67 19.69
C THR A 11 -13.48 14.47 18.80
N GLY A 12 -13.99 14.45 17.57
CA GLY A 12 -13.88 13.34 16.62
C GLY A 12 -14.77 12.13 16.90
N LEU A 13 -15.56 12.15 17.98
CA LEU A 13 -16.35 11.00 18.44
C LEU A 13 -17.73 10.87 17.78
N SER A 14 -18.13 11.84 16.95
CA SER A 14 -19.37 11.81 16.19
C SER A 14 -19.21 12.54 14.85
N PRO A 15 -20.05 12.25 13.83
CA PRO A 15 -19.98 12.91 12.52
C PRO A 15 -20.07 14.44 12.59
N ASP A 16 -20.95 14.99 13.44
CA ASP A 16 -21.13 16.44 13.63
C ASP A 16 -19.99 17.10 14.43
N LYS A 17 -19.14 16.29 15.07
CA LYS A 17 -17.92 16.70 15.79
C LYS A 17 -16.67 16.07 15.16
N ALA A 18 -16.67 15.87 13.85
CA ALA A 18 -15.52 15.32 13.14
C ALA A 18 -14.30 16.26 13.17
N PHE A 19 -13.09 15.68 13.25
CA PHE A 19 -11.83 16.38 12.95
C PHE A 19 -11.75 16.78 11.47
N ALA A 20 -11.01 17.83 11.16
CA ALA A 20 -10.79 18.29 9.79
C ALA A 20 -9.64 17.53 9.10
N THR A 21 -8.59 17.17 9.85
CA THR A 21 -7.38 16.52 9.33
C THR A 21 -7.25 15.08 9.77
N ILE A 22 -6.56 14.27 8.95
CA ILE A 22 -6.24 12.87 9.25
C ILE A 22 -5.21 12.81 10.37
N GLN A 23 -4.17 13.64 10.30
CA GLN A 23 -3.12 13.67 11.33
C GLN A 23 -3.67 13.98 12.71
N LYS A 24 -4.64 14.90 12.83
CA LYS A 24 -5.27 15.19 14.12
C LYS A 24 -5.98 13.97 14.70
N ALA A 25 -6.72 13.24 13.85
CA ALA A 25 -7.40 12.01 14.26
C ALA A 25 -6.38 10.94 14.70
N VAL A 26 -5.26 10.80 14.01
CA VAL A 26 -4.18 9.88 14.40
C VAL A 26 -3.56 10.29 15.74
N THR A 27 -3.23 11.57 15.93
CA THR A 27 -2.56 12.06 17.14
C THR A 27 -3.36 11.84 18.43
N ILE A 28 -4.69 11.84 18.34
CA ILE A 28 -5.56 11.65 19.51
C ILE A 28 -6.02 10.19 19.69
N SER A 29 -5.85 9.35 18.67
CA SER A 29 -6.22 7.94 18.72
C SER A 29 -5.24 7.16 19.60
N THR A 30 -5.73 6.07 20.18
CA THR A 30 -4.91 5.08 20.89
C THR A 30 -5.01 3.72 20.21
N GLY A 31 -4.24 2.75 20.68
CA GLY A 31 -4.21 1.41 20.11
C GLY A 31 -5.59 0.74 20.08
N GLY A 32 -5.95 0.21 18.92
CA GLY A 32 -7.25 -0.42 18.64
C GLY A 32 -8.35 0.54 18.15
N ASP A 33 -8.10 1.85 18.11
CA ASP A 33 -9.08 2.81 17.60
C ASP A 33 -9.29 2.71 16.08
N VAL A 34 -10.47 3.15 15.64
CA VAL A 34 -10.86 3.19 14.22
C VAL A 34 -11.12 4.63 13.79
N ILE A 35 -10.42 5.07 12.76
CA ILE A 35 -10.55 6.38 12.13
C ILE A 35 -11.31 6.22 10.81
N TYR A 36 -12.57 6.67 10.79
CA TYR A 36 -13.34 6.75 9.56
C TYR A 36 -13.08 8.07 8.82
N ILE A 37 -12.70 8.00 7.56
CA ILE A 37 -12.39 9.15 6.69
C ILE A 37 -13.50 9.37 5.68
N ASN A 38 -14.26 10.46 5.84
CA ASN A 38 -15.19 10.91 4.81
C ASN A 38 -14.43 11.45 3.59
N PRO A 39 -14.90 11.22 2.36
CA PRO A 39 -14.31 11.85 1.19
C PRO A 39 -14.60 13.35 1.20
N LYS A 40 -13.67 14.16 0.68
CA LYS A 40 -13.95 15.57 0.43
C LYS A 40 -14.95 15.71 -0.72
N ALA A 41 -15.87 16.66 -0.59
CA ALA A 41 -16.83 16.99 -1.63
C ALA A 41 -16.10 17.35 -2.94
N TYR A 42 -16.49 16.69 -4.03
CA TYR A 42 -16.00 16.99 -5.36
C TYR A 42 -16.98 17.93 -6.07
N THR A 43 -16.50 19.10 -6.47
CA THR A 43 -17.22 19.96 -7.42
C THR A 43 -16.67 19.69 -8.81
N MET A 44 -17.54 19.23 -9.71
CA MET A 44 -17.21 19.07 -11.13
C MET A 44 -16.57 20.36 -11.67
N GLY A 45 -15.43 20.23 -12.35
CA GLY A 45 -14.74 21.36 -13.01
C GLY A 45 -13.73 22.14 -12.16
N THR A 46 -13.64 21.92 -10.84
CA THR A 46 -12.65 22.60 -9.97
C THR A 46 -11.42 21.75 -9.64
N GLY A 47 -11.25 20.62 -10.32
CA GLY A 47 -10.26 19.60 -9.96
C GLY A 47 -10.73 18.71 -8.81
N PHE A 48 -9.99 17.63 -8.56
CA PHE A 48 -10.37 16.63 -7.55
C PHE A 48 -10.03 17.11 -6.15
N ALA A 49 -11.02 17.12 -5.24
CA ALA A 49 -10.79 17.43 -3.83
C ALA A 49 -10.04 16.28 -3.16
N ARG A 50 -9.01 16.62 -2.37
CA ARG A 50 -8.12 15.67 -1.69
C ARG A 50 -7.74 16.17 -0.30
N TYR A 51 -7.49 15.25 0.61
CA TYR A 51 -6.66 15.54 1.78
C TYR A 51 -5.23 15.79 1.30
N THR A 52 -4.59 16.82 1.82
CA THR A 52 -3.20 17.18 1.49
C THR A 52 -2.44 17.34 2.78
N GLU A 53 -1.89 16.23 3.26
CA GLU A 53 -1.20 16.13 4.54
C GLU A 53 -0.28 14.91 4.51
N ASP A 54 0.81 14.96 5.27
CA ASP A 54 1.59 13.77 5.62
C ASP A 54 1.05 13.25 6.96
N VAL A 55 0.91 11.95 7.10
CA VAL A 55 0.46 11.34 8.37
C VAL A 55 1.47 10.35 8.90
N ASP A 56 1.86 10.58 10.13
CA ASP A 56 2.73 9.72 10.93
C ASP A 56 1.92 9.02 12.03
N ILE A 57 1.87 7.69 11.97
CA ILE A 57 1.48 6.85 13.11
C ILE A 57 2.76 6.44 13.82
N THR A 58 3.10 7.14 14.89
CA THR A 58 4.31 6.85 15.67
C THR A 58 4.08 5.67 16.61
N ASN A 59 5.13 4.89 16.83
CA ASN A 59 5.18 3.99 17.96
C ASN A 59 5.59 4.77 19.21
N THR A 60 5.06 4.38 20.37
CA THR A 60 5.38 4.99 21.67
C THR A 60 6.20 4.08 22.57
N CYS A 61 6.51 2.85 22.15
CA CYS A 61 7.28 1.92 22.99
C CYS A 61 8.80 2.17 22.92
N THR A 62 9.48 1.92 24.03
CA THR A 62 10.94 1.99 24.17
C THR A 62 11.51 0.64 24.61
N GLY A 63 11.37 -0.37 23.76
CA GLY A 63 12.03 -1.67 23.93
C GLY A 63 11.10 -2.89 23.91
N SER A 64 11.73 -4.07 23.88
CA SER A 64 11.05 -5.36 23.79
C SER A 64 10.16 -5.64 25.02
N GLY A 65 8.97 -6.21 24.78
CA GLY A 65 8.02 -6.61 25.82
C GLY A 65 7.09 -5.50 26.33
N VAL A 66 7.17 -4.29 25.76
CA VAL A 66 6.29 -3.16 26.08
C VAL A 66 5.13 -3.14 25.08
N THR A 67 3.90 -3.01 25.57
CA THR A 67 2.71 -2.82 24.72
C THR A 67 2.84 -1.50 23.95
N GLU A 68 2.77 -1.58 22.63
CA GLU A 68 2.77 -0.41 21.76
C GLU A 68 1.48 0.40 21.93
N GLY A 69 1.59 1.67 22.32
CA GLY A 69 0.42 2.48 22.65
C GLY A 69 -0.48 2.80 21.46
N ASN A 70 0.05 2.71 20.23
CA ASN A 70 -0.66 3.01 18.98
C ASN A 70 -0.84 1.78 18.07
N ALA A 71 -0.57 0.57 18.57
CA ALA A 71 -0.77 -0.63 17.76
C ALA A 71 -2.25 -0.90 17.50
N GLY A 72 -2.58 -1.40 16.31
CA GLY A 72 -3.95 -1.79 15.97
C GLY A 72 -4.84 -0.63 15.51
N ILE A 73 -4.29 0.55 15.22
CA ILE A 73 -5.07 1.65 14.65
C ILE A 73 -5.56 1.25 13.25
N SER A 74 -6.86 1.43 13.01
CA SER A 74 -7.48 1.22 11.70
C SER A 74 -7.83 2.56 11.06
N ILE A 75 -7.41 2.79 9.82
CA ILE A 75 -7.75 3.95 9.02
C ILE A 75 -8.60 3.50 7.83
N ILE A 76 -9.89 3.84 7.85
CA ILE A 76 -10.87 3.31 6.90
C ILE A 76 -11.53 4.46 6.16
N GLY A 77 -11.41 4.45 4.84
CA GLY A 77 -12.14 5.34 3.97
C GLY A 77 -13.62 4.97 3.89
N VAL A 78 -14.49 5.98 3.97
CA VAL A 78 -15.94 5.81 3.82
C VAL A 78 -16.34 6.06 2.38
N THR A 79 -17.14 5.18 1.79
CA THR A 79 -17.78 5.39 0.49
C THR A 79 -19.19 5.93 0.71
N PRO A 80 -19.52 7.15 0.25
CA PRO A 80 -20.89 7.64 0.28
C PRO A 80 -21.75 6.83 -0.68
N LEU A 81 -22.91 6.37 -0.21
CA LEU A 81 -23.88 5.70 -1.06
C LEU A 81 -24.34 6.66 -2.17
N GLY A 82 -24.43 6.14 -3.41
CA GLY A 82 -25.01 6.86 -4.54
C GLY A 82 -24.14 7.94 -5.18
N VAL A 83 -22.86 8.06 -4.79
CA VAL A 83 -21.91 8.96 -5.47
C VAL A 83 -21.05 8.13 -6.42
N ALA A 84 -21.15 8.42 -7.72
CA ALA A 84 -20.22 7.88 -8.71
C ALA A 84 -18.83 8.45 -8.41
N SER A 85 -17.88 7.60 -8.03
CA SER A 85 -16.50 8.00 -7.87
C SER A 85 -15.61 6.98 -8.57
N ASP A 86 -14.73 7.48 -9.44
CA ASP A 86 -13.67 6.69 -10.09
C ASP A 86 -12.69 6.04 -9.08
N PHE A 87 -12.79 6.44 -7.81
CA PHE A 87 -12.09 5.87 -6.65
C PHE A 87 -13.10 5.68 -5.52
N MET A 88 -13.33 4.46 -5.05
CA MET A 88 -14.42 4.16 -4.12
C MET A 88 -14.28 4.79 -2.72
N GLY A 89 -13.35 5.70 -2.45
CA GLY A 89 -13.14 6.27 -1.12
C GLY A 89 -12.53 7.68 -1.09
N PRO A 90 -12.13 8.16 0.09
CA PRO A 90 -11.38 9.40 0.26
C PRO A 90 -10.09 9.38 -0.54
N ARG A 91 -9.72 10.58 -1.01
CA ARG A 91 -8.53 10.81 -1.83
C ARG A 91 -7.51 11.58 -1.01
N TRP A 92 -6.28 11.12 -1.03
CA TRP A 92 -5.23 11.63 -0.16
C TRP A 92 -3.94 11.83 -0.95
N LYS A 93 -3.42 13.06 -0.93
CA LYS A 93 -2.11 13.44 -1.44
C LYS A 93 -1.20 13.81 -0.27
N HIS A 94 0.07 13.46 -0.36
CA HIS A 94 1.10 13.94 0.57
C HIS A 94 1.22 15.46 0.56
N ALA A 95 1.73 16.04 1.65
CA ALA A 95 2.11 17.45 1.71
C ALA A 95 3.60 17.66 1.40
N THR A 96 4.46 16.72 1.80
CA THR A 96 5.90 16.81 1.60
C THR A 96 6.51 15.57 0.98
N THR A 97 6.42 14.41 1.64
CA THR A 97 7.25 13.24 1.31
C THR A 97 6.49 11.93 1.29
N HIS A 98 5.40 11.81 2.03
CA HIS A 98 4.64 10.57 2.12
C HIS A 98 3.17 10.82 2.41
N CYS A 99 2.27 9.93 1.95
CA CYS A 99 0.88 10.05 2.40
C CYS A 99 0.76 9.47 3.81
N LEU A 100 1.17 8.22 3.99
CA LEU A 100 1.11 7.54 5.28
C LEU A 100 2.45 6.92 5.65
N HIS A 101 2.95 7.22 6.84
CA HIS A 101 4.09 6.58 7.47
C HIS A 101 3.64 5.96 8.80
N THR A 102 3.72 4.63 8.91
CA THR A 102 3.42 3.93 10.17
C THR A 102 4.66 3.26 10.73
N LYS A 103 4.87 3.50 12.02
CA LYS A 103 5.87 2.83 12.87
C LYS A 103 5.20 1.93 13.91
N ALA A 104 3.87 1.98 14.03
CA ALA A 104 3.11 1.13 14.94
C ALA A 104 2.70 -0.20 14.27
N ALA A 105 2.67 -1.28 15.05
CA ALA A 105 2.23 -2.59 14.60
C ALA A 105 0.72 -2.67 14.37
N ALA A 106 0.32 -3.69 13.61
CA ALA A 106 -1.07 -4.05 13.34
C ALA A 106 -1.92 -2.89 12.78
N THR A 107 -1.30 -1.94 12.08
CA THR A 107 -2.01 -0.85 11.43
C THR A 107 -2.82 -1.42 10.27
N HIS A 108 -4.12 -1.13 10.24
CA HIS A 108 -5.00 -1.52 9.14
C HIS A 108 -5.40 -0.29 8.33
N VAL A 109 -5.27 -0.36 7.01
CA VAL A 109 -5.62 0.74 6.10
C VAL A 109 -6.54 0.20 5.03
N GLU A 110 -7.72 0.81 4.86
CA GLU A 110 -8.73 0.31 3.93
C GLU A 110 -9.43 1.41 3.13
N ASN A 111 -9.71 1.16 1.85
CA ASN A 111 -10.61 1.95 1.02
C ASN A 111 -10.16 3.43 0.83
N ILE A 112 -8.86 3.63 0.61
CA ILE A 112 -8.27 4.97 0.41
C ILE A 112 -7.59 5.04 -0.96
N GLY A 113 -7.80 6.16 -1.67
CA GLY A 113 -7.07 6.52 -2.88
C GLY A 113 -5.89 7.45 -2.59
N PHE A 114 -4.67 6.92 -2.63
CA PHE A 114 -3.41 7.64 -2.47
C PHE A 114 -2.90 8.22 -3.80
N PHE A 115 -2.56 9.50 -3.79
CA PHE A 115 -1.98 10.25 -4.90
C PHE A 115 -0.54 10.63 -4.55
N CYS A 116 0.41 9.89 -5.11
CA CYS A 116 1.79 9.83 -4.67
C CYS A 116 2.77 10.49 -5.68
N GLU A 117 2.27 11.35 -6.56
CA GLU A 117 3.10 12.10 -7.52
C GLU A 117 4.09 13.01 -6.77
N GLY A 118 5.40 12.80 -6.95
CA GLY A 118 6.45 13.50 -6.21
C GLY A 118 6.60 13.07 -4.75
N ALA A 119 5.93 12.00 -4.30
CA ALA A 119 6.16 11.43 -2.97
C ALA A 119 7.37 10.50 -2.99
N THR A 120 8.13 10.43 -1.90
CA THR A 120 9.12 9.37 -1.70
C THR A 120 8.43 8.02 -1.56
N TYR A 121 7.35 7.98 -0.75
CA TYR A 121 6.54 6.80 -0.52
C TYR A 121 5.06 7.17 -0.51
N GLY A 122 4.19 6.33 -1.05
CA GLY A 122 2.75 6.47 -0.85
C GLY A 122 2.39 6.06 0.57
N VAL A 123 2.70 4.80 0.88
CA VAL A 123 2.53 4.21 2.20
C VAL A 123 3.83 3.58 2.65
N GLN A 124 4.28 3.88 3.85
CA GLN A 124 5.49 3.32 4.45
C GLN A 124 5.18 2.58 5.75
N PHE A 125 5.49 1.28 5.79
CA PHE A 125 5.45 0.45 6.99
C PHE A 125 6.86 0.29 7.54
N GLN A 126 7.25 1.15 8.48
CA GLN A 126 8.61 1.17 9.00
C GLN A 126 8.77 0.29 10.25
N SER A 127 9.71 -0.67 10.22
CA SER A 127 10.10 -1.45 11.40
C SER A 127 11.60 -1.33 11.70
N ASP A 128 12.01 -1.44 12.96
CA ASP A 128 13.40 -1.67 13.35
C ASP A 128 13.53 -3.03 14.02
N GLY A 129 13.80 -4.07 13.24
CA GLY A 129 13.80 -5.45 13.76
C GLY A 129 14.81 -5.76 14.87
N ALA A 130 15.67 -4.82 15.28
CA ALA A 130 16.62 -4.99 16.39
C ALA A 130 16.12 -4.45 17.74
N THR A 131 15.37 -3.34 17.76
CA THR A 131 14.99 -2.63 18.99
C THR A 131 13.49 -2.64 19.26
N TYR A 132 12.67 -3.00 18.27
CA TYR A 132 11.20 -2.96 18.34
C TYR A 132 10.65 -1.59 18.76
N THR A 133 11.42 -0.53 18.53
CA THR A 133 10.99 0.86 18.68
C THR A 133 10.14 1.30 17.48
N MET A 134 10.15 0.52 16.39
CA MET A 134 9.30 0.63 15.22
C MET A 134 8.88 -0.78 14.79
N SER A 135 7.60 -0.98 14.58
CA SER A 135 6.98 -2.27 14.22
C SER A 135 5.94 -2.11 13.11
N GLY A 136 6.08 -1.09 12.26
CA GLY A 136 5.14 -0.75 11.20
C GLY A 136 4.78 -1.91 10.29
N GLY A 137 5.71 -2.80 9.99
CA GLY A 137 5.51 -3.99 9.16
C GLY A 137 4.99 -5.23 9.89
N GLN A 138 4.70 -5.15 11.20
CA GLN A 138 4.32 -6.31 12.01
C GLN A 138 2.79 -6.42 12.07
N GLY A 139 2.21 -7.36 11.32
CA GLY A 139 0.77 -7.61 11.28
C GLY A 139 -0.07 -6.52 10.61
N SER A 140 0.56 -5.53 9.99
CA SER A 140 -0.12 -4.43 9.32
C SER A 140 -0.72 -4.86 7.99
N SER A 141 -1.66 -4.05 7.48
CA SER A 141 -2.33 -4.35 6.24
C SER A 141 -2.83 -3.14 5.45
N LEU A 142 -2.90 -3.33 4.13
CA LEU A 142 -3.44 -2.40 3.15
C LEU A 142 -4.48 -3.14 2.29
N TYR A 143 -5.72 -2.70 2.36
CA TYR A 143 -6.88 -3.39 1.77
C TYR A 143 -7.69 -2.46 0.87
N ASN A 144 -8.06 -2.92 -0.32
CA ASN A 144 -8.99 -2.18 -1.20
C ASN A 144 -8.56 -0.71 -1.43
N CYS A 145 -7.25 -0.46 -1.49
CA CYS A 145 -6.70 0.86 -1.69
C CYS A 145 -6.31 1.07 -3.15
N ALA A 146 -6.35 2.32 -3.61
CA ALA A 146 -5.79 2.70 -4.89
C ALA A 146 -4.56 3.57 -4.66
N ILE A 147 -3.45 3.28 -5.32
CA ILE A 147 -2.20 4.02 -5.22
C ILE A 147 -1.83 4.46 -6.62
N LYS A 148 -1.71 5.77 -6.80
CA LYS A 148 -1.46 6.39 -8.09
C LYS A 148 -0.29 7.35 -8.03
N GLY A 149 0.70 7.18 -8.90
CA GLY A 149 1.89 8.04 -8.93
C GLY A 149 3.15 7.30 -8.50
N GLU A 150 4.21 8.06 -8.20
CA GLU A 150 5.60 7.57 -8.05
C GLU A 150 5.88 6.97 -6.66
N GLY A 151 5.20 7.44 -5.62
CA GLY A 151 5.33 6.88 -4.27
C GLY A 151 4.59 5.55 -4.13
N GLY A 152 5.36 4.47 -3.98
CA GLY A 152 4.86 3.11 -3.82
C GLY A 152 4.51 2.70 -2.38
N VAL A 153 4.46 1.39 -2.11
CA VAL A 153 4.32 0.84 -0.75
C VAL A 153 5.66 0.30 -0.29
N PHE A 154 6.30 0.97 0.67
CA PHE A 154 7.57 0.52 1.20
C PHE A 154 7.39 -0.16 2.56
N ALA A 155 8.06 -1.29 2.79
CA ALA A 155 8.18 -1.87 4.12
C ALA A 155 9.60 -2.36 4.38
N ASN A 156 10.15 -2.07 5.55
CA ASN A 156 11.40 -2.69 5.98
C ASN A 156 11.13 -3.65 7.13
N SER A 157 11.67 -4.87 7.00
CA SER A 157 11.51 -5.97 7.97
C SER A 157 10.07 -6.16 8.47
N SER A 158 9.32 -7.08 7.88
CA SER A 158 7.91 -7.32 8.22
C SER A 158 7.66 -8.71 8.77
N ASP A 159 6.58 -8.88 9.51
CA ASP A 159 5.98 -10.18 9.78
C ASP A 159 4.49 -10.10 9.48
N SER A 160 4.02 -10.90 8.53
CA SER A 160 2.60 -11.03 8.19
C SER A 160 1.97 -9.72 7.66
N LEU A 161 2.76 -8.92 6.94
CA LEU A 161 2.26 -7.75 6.19
C LEU A 161 1.36 -8.20 5.03
N GLN A 162 0.17 -7.61 4.91
CA GLN A 162 -0.81 -7.99 3.89
C GLN A 162 -1.17 -6.81 2.99
N ILE A 163 -1.03 -7.00 1.68
CA ILE A 163 -1.43 -6.04 0.65
C ILE A 163 -2.43 -6.76 -0.24
N VAL A 164 -3.71 -6.38 -0.12
CA VAL A 164 -4.82 -7.18 -0.64
C VAL A 164 -5.82 -6.30 -1.39
N ASN A 165 -6.25 -6.77 -2.57
CA ASN A 165 -7.25 -6.10 -3.40
C ASN A 165 -6.92 -4.63 -3.71
N CYS A 166 -5.64 -4.30 -3.82
CA CYS A 166 -5.19 -2.94 -4.09
C CYS A 166 -4.98 -2.71 -5.58
N GLN A 167 -5.21 -1.49 -6.04
CA GLN A 167 -4.92 -1.07 -7.39
C GLN A 167 -3.71 -0.12 -7.41
N PHE A 168 -2.77 -0.40 -8.30
CA PHE A 168 -1.54 0.35 -8.48
C PHE A 168 -1.51 0.87 -9.90
N GLN A 169 -1.52 2.19 -10.06
CA GLN A 169 -1.63 2.82 -11.36
C GLN A 169 -0.49 3.81 -11.57
N ALA A 170 0.21 3.68 -12.70
CA ALA A 170 1.13 4.71 -13.15
C ALA A 170 0.40 6.04 -13.43
N LYS A 171 1.17 7.13 -13.50
CA LYS A 171 0.62 8.45 -13.84
C LYS A 171 0.24 8.51 -15.33
N TYR A 172 -0.73 9.36 -15.64
CA TYR A 172 -1.26 9.55 -17.00
C TYR A 172 -0.24 10.16 -17.99
N ASP A 173 0.76 10.93 -17.53
CA ASP A 173 1.75 11.63 -18.37
C ASP A 173 3.16 11.00 -18.37
N GLY A 174 3.26 9.73 -17.96
CA GLY A 174 4.10 8.77 -18.70
C GLY A 174 5.59 8.64 -18.34
N ASN A 175 6.00 8.69 -17.07
CA ASN A 175 7.34 8.22 -16.64
C ASN A 175 7.32 7.86 -15.15
N VAL A 176 6.30 7.13 -14.72
CA VAL A 176 6.08 6.95 -13.28
C VAL A 176 6.24 5.49 -12.91
N CYS A 177 7.32 5.26 -12.15
CA CYS A 177 7.64 4.08 -11.40
C CYS A 177 6.40 3.30 -11.01
N GLY A 178 6.41 2.03 -11.38
CA GLY A 178 5.47 1.07 -10.81
C GLY A 178 5.53 1.16 -9.31
N MET A 179 4.40 0.99 -8.65
CA MET A 179 4.40 0.89 -7.20
C MET A 179 5.24 -0.32 -6.84
N ILE A 180 6.36 -0.11 -6.15
CA ILE A 180 7.25 -1.18 -5.69
C ILE A 180 6.80 -1.56 -4.30
N ILE A 181 6.45 -2.84 -4.08
CA ILE A 181 6.44 -3.42 -2.74
C ILE A 181 7.87 -3.82 -2.42
N THR A 182 8.63 -2.93 -1.79
CA THR A 182 10.01 -3.22 -1.37
C THR A 182 9.99 -3.81 0.02
N LEU A 183 10.63 -4.97 0.19
CA LEU A 183 10.99 -5.55 1.49
C LEU A 183 12.50 -5.49 1.64
N ASP A 184 12.99 -4.48 2.35
CA ASP A 184 14.43 -4.19 2.50
C ASP A 184 14.85 -4.19 3.99
N GLY A 185 16.12 -4.47 4.27
CA GLY A 185 16.71 -4.31 5.60
C GLY A 185 17.62 -5.46 6.06
N THR A 186 18.23 -5.25 7.24
CA THR A 186 19.10 -6.23 7.90
C THR A 186 18.35 -7.45 8.45
N ASN A 187 17.02 -7.37 8.60
CA ASN A 187 16.20 -8.48 9.08
C ASN A 187 15.25 -8.98 7.99
N VAL A 188 15.09 -10.30 7.96
CA VAL A 188 14.23 -11.06 7.06
C VAL A 188 12.76 -10.66 7.20
N ALA A 189 12.07 -10.47 6.08
CA ALA A 189 10.63 -10.32 6.05
C ALA A 189 9.96 -11.71 6.07
N ARG A 190 8.94 -11.92 6.90
CA ARG A 190 8.27 -13.20 7.07
C ARG A 190 6.80 -13.12 6.70
N ARG A 191 6.33 -14.12 5.95
CA ARG A 191 4.93 -14.29 5.56
C ARG A 191 4.27 -13.06 4.91
N PRO A 192 4.96 -12.25 4.07
CA PRO A 192 4.27 -11.18 3.35
C PRO A 192 3.27 -11.77 2.35
N VAL A 193 2.13 -11.10 2.18
CA VAL A 193 1.09 -11.47 1.22
C VAL A 193 0.80 -10.32 0.29
N VAL A 194 0.88 -10.56 -1.02
CA VAL A 194 0.41 -9.67 -2.09
C VAL A 194 -0.63 -10.42 -2.90
N ARG A 195 -1.92 -10.06 -2.74
CA ARG A 195 -3.01 -10.84 -3.35
C ARG A 195 -4.13 -10.00 -3.93
N GLY A 196 -4.67 -10.42 -5.08
CA GLY A 196 -5.85 -9.78 -5.66
C GLY A 196 -5.58 -8.36 -6.16
N CYS A 197 -4.32 -7.98 -6.33
CA CYS A 197 -3.94 -6.62 -6.69
C CYS A 197 -3.92 -6.44 -8.21
N HIS A 198 -4.15 -5.20 -8.65
CA HIS A 198 -4.13 -4.81 -10.06
C HIS A 198 -2.97 -3.84 -10.28
N PHE A 199 -2.04 -4.17 -11.16
CA PHE A 199 -0.91 -3.34 -11.52
C PHE A 199 -1.09 -2.84 -12.95
N LEU A 200 -1.26 -1.53 -13.11
CA LEU A 200 -1.69 -0.91 -14.36
C LEU A 200 -0.67 0.16 -14.80
N GLY A 201 -0.19 0.04 -16.04
CA GLY A 201 0.71 0.97 -16.70
C GLY A 201 0.05 2.31 -17.05
N GLY A 202 0.86 3.20 -17.63
CA GLY A 202 0.41 4.50 -18.14
C GLY A 202 -0.14 4.37 -19.56
N ASN A 203 -0.86 5.39 -20.05
CA ASN A 203 -1.42 5.41 -21.40
C ASN A 203 -0.30 5.51 -22.46
N GLY A 204 0.30 4.36 -22.81
CA GLY A 204 1.38 4.23 -23.80
C GLY A 204 2.80 4.14 -23.25
N THR A 205 2.98 4.09 -21.92
CA THR A 205 4.31 3.94 -21.30
C THR A 205 4.31 2.85 -20.24
N ALA A 206 5.34 2.01 -20.30
CA ALA A 206 5.60 0.99 -19.30
C ALA A 206 5.80 1.60 -17.91
N MET A 207 5.57 0.83 -16.84
CA MET A 207 6.11 1.18 -15.51
C MET A 207 7.65 1.21 -15.56
N ASP A 208 8.32 2.03 -14.76
CA ASP A 208 9.79 2.13 -14.86
C ASP A 208 10.55 0.96 -14.21
N ALA A 209 9.84 0.12 -13.44
CA ALA A 209 10.38 -1.01 -12.71
C ALA A 209 9.32 -2.12 -12.52
N ALA A 210 9.76 -3.29 -12.05
CA ALA A 210 8.85 -4.35 -11.64
C ALA A 210 7.94 -3.86 -10.49
N PRO A 211 6.61 -4.06 -10.57
CA PRO A 211 5.70 -3.68 -9.49
C PRO A 211 5.92 -4.41 -8.16
N ILE A 212 6.50 -5.61 -8.19
CA ILE A 212 6.85 -6.32 -6.94
C ILE A 212 8.36 -6.55 -6.92
N ILE A 213 9.03 -6.03 -5.90
CA ILE A 213 10.48 -6.18 -5.74
C ILE A 213 10.83 -6.59 -4.32
N TRP A 214 11.29 -7.83 -4.13
CA TRP A 214 11.79 -8.29 -2.83
C TRP A 214 13.32 -8.33 -2.87
N THR A 215 13.96 -7.36 -2.20
CA THR A 215 15.41 -7.20 -2.19
C THR A 215 16.07 -7.89 -0.99
N GLY A 216 15.45 -7.82 0.20
CA GLY A 216 15.85 -8.59 1.38
C GLY A 216 15.34 -10.03 1.33
N GLY A 217 15.93 -10.92 2.13
CA GLY A 217 15.45 -12.30 2.24
C GLY A 217 14.01 -12.32 2.73
N VAL A 218 13.14 -13.03 2.01
CA VAL A 218 11.73 -13.23 2.37
C VAL A 218 11.50 -14.69 2.72
N GLU A 219 10.87 -14.96 3.86
CA GLU A 219 10.49 -16.31 4.28
C GLU A 219 8.98 -16.51 4.15
N ASN A 220 8.57 -17.59 3.48
CA ASN A 220 7.17 -18.01 3.33
C ASN A 220 6.26 -16.93 2.72
N GLY A 221 6.74 -16.18 1.73
CA GLY A 221 5.96 -15.15 1.05
C GLY A 221 4.90 -15.72 0.09
N LEU A 222 3.85 -14.95 -0.18
CA LEU A 222 2.81 -15.29 -1.14
C LEU A 222 2.57 -14.12 -2.10
N ILE A 223 2.66 -14.39 -3.40
CA ILE A 223 2.23 -13.48 -4.47
C ILE A 223 1.18 -14.23 -5.31
N ALA A 224 -0.09 -13.87 -5.16
CA ALA A 224 -1.15 -14.61 -5.83
C ALA A 224 -2.34 -13.82 -6.34
N ASP A 225 -3.02 -14.35 -7.35
CA ASP A 225 -4.30 -13.80 -7.83
C ASP A 225 -4.20 -12.33 -8.29
N ASN A 226 -3.01 -11.89 -8.72
CA ASN A 226 -2.80 -10.51 -9.17
C ASN A 226 -2.97 -10.39 -10.68
N TYR A 227 -3.40 -9.20 -11.12
CA TYR A 227 -3.48 -8.82 -12.53
C TYR A 227 -2.38 -7.81 -12.83
N PHE A 228 -1.61 -8.05 -13.88
CA PHE A 228 -0.56 -7.16 -14.32
C PHE A 228 -0.75 -6.75 -15.77
N ASP A 229 -0.80 -5.45 -16.01
CA ASP A 229 -0.92 -4.80 -17.32
C ASP A 229 -0.07 -3.55 -17.28
N THR A 230 1.25 -3.74 -17.28
CA THR A 230 2.21 -2.72 -16.87
C THR A 230 3.07 -2.22 -18.02
N GLY A 231 3.08 -2.90 -19.17
CA GLY A 231 3.99 -2.63 -20.28
C GLY A 231 5.46 -2.99 -19.99
N THR A 232 5.77 -3.57 -18.82
CA THR A 232 7.15 -3.85 -18.39
C THR A 232 7.61 -5.26 -18.70
N THR A 233 8.90 -5.39 -19.03
CA THR A 233 9.55 -6.69 -19.24
C THR A 233 9.68 -7.50 -17.95
N VAL A 234 9.89 -6.89 -16.79
CA VAL A 234 9.92 -7.60 -15.50
C VAL A 234 8.76 -7.09 -14.67
N GLN A 235 8.01 -8.00 -14.06
CA GLN A 235 6.82 -7.66 -13.27
C GLN A 235 6.92 -8.14 -11.81
N ILE A 236 7.63 -9.24 -11.58
CA ILE A 236 7.99 -9.71 -10.24
C ILE A 236 9.50 -9.92 -10.19
N ASN A 237 10.18 -9.27 -9.24
CA ASN A 237 11.63 -9.37 -9.09
C ASN A 237 12.03 -9.72 -7.65
N ILE A 238 12.45 -10.96 -7.44
CA ILE A 238 12.91 -11.50 -6.17
C ILE A 238 14.44 -11.63 -6.24
N ALA A 239 15.17 -10.73 -5.58
CA ALA A 239 16.61 -10.55 -5.78
C ALA A 239 17.51 -11.42 -4.88
N THR A 240 17.01 -11.90 -3.74
CA THR A 240 17.75 -12.76 -2.80
C THR A 240 17.02 -14.07 -2.56
N ALA A 241 17.72 -15.08 -2.03
CA ALA A 241 17.15 -16.38 -1.72
C ALA A 241 15.96 -16.23 -0.75
N SER A 242 14.77 -16.26 -1.31
CA SER A 242 13.50 -16.16 -0.61
C SER A 242 12.79 -17.50 -0.68
N THR A 243 11.83 -17.74 0.20
CA THR A 243 10.96 -18.93 0.15
C THR A 243 9.50 -18.51 0.08
N GLY A 244 8.68 -19.32 -0.58
CA GLY A 244 7.25 -19.00 -0.72
C GLY A 244 6.65 -19.49 -2.03
N LEU A 245 5.54 -18.88 -2.42
CA LEU A 245 4.72 -19.25 -3.56
C LEU A 245 4.34 -18.04 -4.42
N ILE A 246 4.55 -18.16 -5.73
CA ILE A 246 4.03 -17.27 -6.77
C ILE A 246 3.01 -18.06 -7.57
N THR A 247 1.73 -17.72 -7.52
CA THR A 247 0.71 -18.52 -8.20
C THR A 247 -0.51 -17.74 -8.63
N ARG A 248 -1.18 -18.21 -9.68
CA ARG A 248 -2.46 -17.68 -10.14
C ARG A 248 -2.44 -16.21 -10.53
N ASN A 249 -1.28 -15.69 -10.93
CA ASN A 249 -1.17 -14.34 -11.44
C ASN A 249 -1.49 -14.31 -12.95
N PHE A 250 -2.09 -13.22 -13.41
CA PHE A 250 -2.38 -12.98 -14.82
C PHE A 250 -1.55 -11.82 -15.35
N PHE A 251 -0.88 -12.04 -16.49
CA PHE A 251 0.00 -11.11 -17.17
C PHE A 251 -0.64 -10.72 -18.52
N ALA A 252 -1.12 -9.49 -18.64
CA ALA A 252 -1.79 -8.96 -19.83
C ALA A 252 -0.83 -8.60 -20.98
N GLU A 253 0.25 -9.37 -21.14
CA GLU A 253 1.31 -9.16 -22.13
C GLU A 253 1.38 -10.37 -23.08
N THR A 254 1.85 -10.14 -24.31
CA THR A 254 1.97 -11.23 -25.29
C THR A 254 3.22 -12.06 -25.02
N ALA A 255 3.03 -13.33 -24.65
CA ALA A 255 4.04 -14.32 -24.26
C ALA A 255 4.78 -13.97 -22.97
N LEU A 256 4.49 -14.75 -21.92
CA LEU A 256 5.28 -14.80 -20.70
C LEU A 256 6.68 -15.27 -21.07
N SER A 257 7.60 -14.32 -21.17
CA SER A 257 9.01 -14.69 -21.25
C SER A 257 9.49 -15.08 -19.86
N THR A 258 10.50 -15.93 -19.77
CA THR A 258 11.23 -16.27 -18.54
C THR A 258 11.85 -15.06 -17.82
N THR A 259 11.65 -13.85 -18.35
CA THR A 259 12.11 -12.58 -17.76
C THR A 259 11.04 -11.87 -16.93
N PHE A 260 9.76 -12.25 -17.03
CA PHE A 260 8.66 -11.55 -16.34
C PHE A 260 8.70 -11.76 -14.83
N ILE A 261 9.18 -12.93 -14.41
CA ILE A 261 9.33 -13.33 -13.01
C ILE A 261 10.79 -13.71 -12.77
N VAL A 262 11.47 -12.99 -11.89
CA VAL A 262 12.76 -13.40 -11.33
C VAL A 262 12.48 -13.99 -9.95
N GLN A 263 12.59 -15.32 -9.80
CA GLN A 263 12.05 -16.08 -8.66
C GLN A 263 13.11 -16.76 -7.79
N ASN A 264 14.08 -16.03 -7.25
CA ASN A 264 15.15 -16.65 -6.45
C ASN A 264 14.61 -17.37 -5.18
N GLY A 265 14.44 -18.69 -5.28
CA GLY A 265 14.05 -19.60 -4.18
C GLY A 265 12.54 -19.78 -3.96
N MET A 266 11.69 -19.10 -4.71
CA MET A 266 10.23 -19.25 -4.62
C MET A 266 9.71 -20.34 -5.55
N TYR A 267 8.67 -21.07 -5.12
CA TYR A 267 7.93 -21.96 -6.00
C TYR A 267 6.97 -21.15 -6.88
N CYS A 268 6.91 -21.44 -8.18
CA CYS A 268 6.13 -20.66 -9.13
C CYS A 268 5.32 -21.57 -10.04
N VAL A 269 4.00 -21.46 -9.97
CA VAL A 269 3.07 -22.39 -10.64
C VAL A 269 1.76 -21.73 -11.00
N ALA A 270 1.12 -22.24 -12.06
CA ALA A 270 -0.23 -21.82 -12.46
C ALA A 270 -0.34 -20.31 -12.68
N ASN A 271 0.66 -19.69 -13.30
CA ASN A 271 0.59 -18.30 -13.77
C ASN A 271 0.20 -18.28 -15.25
N TRP A 272 -0.55 -17.25 -15.66
CA TRP A 272 -1.16 -17.16 -16.99
C TRP A 272 -0.80 -15.87 -17.69
N ASP A 273 -0.70 -15.93 -19.02
CA ASP A 273 -0.65 -14.76 -19.87
C ASP A 273 -1.83 -14.75 -20.86
N VAL A 274 -1.84 -13.81 -21.82
CA VAL A 274 -2.87 -13.75 -22.87
C VAL A 274 -2.89 -14.96 -23.81
N THR A 275 -1.85 -15.81 -23.78
CA THR A 275 -1.68 -16.99 -24.63
C THR A 275 -2.04 -18.31 -23.95
N GLY A 276 -2.11 -18.34 -22.61
CA GLY A 276 -2.52 -19.51 -21.83
C GLY A 276 -1.78 -19.68 -20.51
N ILE A 277 -1.70 -20.93 -20.01
CA ILE A 277 -0.84 -21.27 -18.86
C ILE A 277 0.60 -21.11 -19.29
N ALA A 278 1.34 -20.29 -18.56
CA ALA A 278 2.67 -19.86 -18.94
C ALA A 278 3.80 -20.69 -18.31
N GLU A 279 3.65 -21.19 -17.08
CA GLU A 279 4.69 -21.99 -16.41
C GLU A 279 4.09 -22.99 -15.40
N ASP A 280 4.41 -24.26 -15.60
CA ASP A 280 4.62 -25.25 -14.54
C ASP A 280 6.14 -25.57 -14.57
N ALA A 281 6.88 -25.16 -13.54
CA ALA A 281 8.27 -25.58 -13.33
C ALA A 281 8.37 -26.52 -12.12
#